data_AF-A0A5S9NZ40-F1
#
_entry.id   AF-A0A5S9NZ40-F1
#
_cell.length_a   1.000
_cell.length_b   1.000
_cell.length_c   1.000
_cell.angle_alpha   90.00
_cell.angle_beta   90.00
_cell.angle_gamma   90.00
#
_symmetry.space_group_name_H-M   'P 1'
#
loop_
_entity.id
_entity.type
_entity.pdbx_description
1 polymer ?
#
loop_
_entity_poly.entity_id
_entity_poly.type
_entity_poly.pdbx_seq_one_letter_code
_entity_poly.pdbx_strand_id
1 'polypeptide(L)'
;MNTKIFEQVHSLATDMLAAAESENSEQFSRLYQELQSICFDNEDDESKNHPVQWETLADFTEDAEEALRHYKKALGFADEIGAKDYKASICYAQAMLLADEERLDEARSAIEEAQEYSNGLSDQELLDDIAELSKALEG
;
A
#
# COMPACT_ATOMS: atom_id res chain seq x y z
N MET A 1 -5.86 4.05 14.37
CA MET A 1 -4.48 3.51 14.41
C MET A 1 -3.79 3.77 15.75
N ASN A 2 -2.99 2.82 16.23
CA ASN A 2 -2.08 3.01 17.36
C ASN A 2 -0.90 3.92 16.97
N THR A 3 -0.71 5.04 17.66
CA THR A 3 0.28 6.06 17.27
C THR A 3 1.71 5.55 17.29
N LYS A 4 2.06 4.62 18.20
CA LYS A 4 3.42 4.06 18.25
C LYS A 4 3.72 3.19 17.04
N ILE A 5 2.74 2.40 16.62
CA ILE A 5 2.88 1.53 15.45
C ILE A 5 2.98 2.36 14.19
N PHE A 6 2.18 3.42 14.08
CA PHE A 6 2.29 4.36 12.97
C PHE A 6 3.69 4.97 12.86
N GLU A 7 4.22 5.48 13.97
CA GLU A 7 5.58 6.05 14.03
C GLU A 7 6.64 5.01 13.64
N GLN A 8 6.48 3.76 14.07
CA GLN A 8 7.38 2.66 13.70
C GLN A 8 7.33 2.33 12.21
N VAL A 9 6.14 2.14 11.63
CA VAL A 9 5.96 1.87 10.19
C VAL A 9 6.53 3.01 9.36
N HIS A 10 6.23 4.26 9.72
CA HIS A 10 6.74 5.44 9.02
C HIS A 10 8.27 5.54 9.10
N SER A 11 8.87 5.26 10.27
CA SER A 11 10.33 5.24 10.42
C SER A 11 10.96 4.17 9.53
N LEU A 12 10.41 2.96 9.54
CA LEU A 12 10.90 1.87 8.71
C LEU A 12 10.81 2.19 7.21
N ALA A 13 9.69 2.76 6.77
CA ALA A 13 9.51 3.21 5.39
C ALA A 13 10.57 4.26 4.99
N THR A 14 10.79 5.25 5.85
CA THR A 14 11.80 6.30 5.63
C THR A 14 13.21 5.71 5.54
N ASP A 15 13.56 4.79 6.44
CA ASP A 15 14.88 4.17 6.48
C ASP A 15 15.09 3.18 5.32
N MET A 16 14.04 2.51 4.85
CA MET A 16 14.08 1.65 3.66
C MET A 16 14.32 2.46 2.39
N LEU A 17 13.64 3.60 2.22
CA LEU A 17 13.92 4.52 1.11
C LEU A 17 15.39 4.99 1.12
N ALA A 18 15.90 5.41 2.28
CA ALA A 18 17.30 5.83 2.42
C ALA A 18 18.30 4.70 2.12
N ALA A 19 17.97 3.46 2.52
CA ALA A 19 18.78 2.29 2.20
C ALA A 19 18.78 1.97 0.70
N ALA A 20 17.62 2.06 0.04
CA ALA A 20 17.49 1.86 -1.40
C ALA A 20 18.26 2.94 -2.19
N GLU A 21 18.14 4.22 -1.82
CA GLU A 21 18.89 5.33 -2.41
C GLU A 21 20.41 5.16 -2.27
N SER A 22 20.86 4.53 -1.17
CA SER A 22 22.27 4.26 -0.91
C SER A 22 22.75 2.91 -1.46
N GLU A 23 21.93 2.21 -2.25
CA GLU A 23 22.18 0.86 -2.78
C GLU A 23 22.55 -0.17 -1.68
N ASN A 24 22.08 0.05 -0.44
CA ASN A 24 22.40 -0.78 0.72
C ASN A 24 21.35 -1.89 0.90
N SER A 25 21.43 -2.91 0.05
CA SER A 25 20.48 -4.03 0.03
C SER A 25 20.45 -4.85 1.33
N GLU A 26 21.55 -4.93 2.08
CA GLU A 26 21.59 -5.61 3.39
C GLU A 26 20.75 -4.86 4.42
N GLN A 27 20.88 -3.53 4.48
CA GLN A 27 20.07 -2.70 5.37
C GLN A 27 18.61 -2.73 4.97
N PHE A 28 18.31 -2.59 3.67
CA PHE A 28 16.95 -2.68 3.15
C PHE A 28 16.28 -4.00 3.56
N SER A 29 16.94 -5.13 3.29
CA SER A 29 16.42 -6.47 3.62
C SER A 29 16.14 -6.63 5.11
N ARG A 30 17.00 -6.08 5.97
CA ARG A 30 16.80 -6.12 7.42
C ARG A 30 15.58 -5.30 7.85
N LEU A 31 15.43 -4.08 7.33
CA LEU A 31 14.30 -3.20 7.66
C LEU A 31 12.98 -3.77 7.14
N TYR A 32 12.99 -4.34 5.93
CA TYR A 32 11.84 -5.04 5.36
C TYR A 32 11.41 -6.22 6.25
N GLN A 33 12.36 -7.05 6.72
CA GLN A 33 12.05 -8.15 7.64
C GLN A 33 11.47 -7.66 8.97
N GLU A 34 11.92 -6.51 9.47
CA GLU A 34 11.36 -5.88 10.67
C GLU A 34 9.92 -5.42 10.44
N LEU A 35 9.64 -4.73 9.32
CA LEU A 35 8.29 -4.33 8.94
C LEU A 35 7.38 -5.55 8.76
N GLN A 36 7.87 -6.59 8.08
CA GLN A 36 7.14 -7.84 7.88
C GLN A 36 6.78 -8.47 9.25
N SER A 37 7.74 -8.56 10.17
CA SER A 37 7.50 -9.09 11.52
C SER A 37 6.43 -8.27 12.26
N ILE A 38 6.47 -6.93 12.18
CA ILE A 38 5.45 -6.07 12.78
C ILE A 38 4.05 -6.35 12.20
N CYS A 39 3.93 -6.57 10.90
CA CYS A 39 2.64 -6.87 10.27
C CYS A 39 2.07 -8.20 10.78
N PHE A 40 2.87 -9.26 10.72
CA PHE A 40 2.41 -10.61 11.09
C PHE A 40 2.22 -10.78 12.60
N ASP A 41 3.09 -10.22 13.44
CA ASP A 41 2.97 -10.31 14.90
C ASP A 41 1.73 -9.59 15.44
N ASN A 42 1.24 -8.58 14.71
CA ASN A 42 0.08 -7.79 15.10
C ASN A 42 -1.20 -8.17 14.36
N GLU A 43 -1.16 -9.10 13.41
CA GLU A 43 -2.28 -9.41 12.49
C GLU A 43 -3.60 -9.70 13.24
N ASP A 44 -3.53 -10.50 14.30
CA ASP A 44 -4.69 -10.91 15.11
C ASP A 44 -5.06 -9.92 16.24
N ASP A 45 -4.33 -8.81 16.40
CA ASP A 45 -4.57 -7.81 17.44
C ASP A 45 -5.28 -6.59 16.87
N GLU A 46 -6.60 -6.51 17.03
CA GLU A 46 -7.46 -5.41 16.55
C GLU A 46 -7.00 -4.01 17.00
N SER A 47 -6.24 -3.90 18.10
CA SER A 47 -5.75 -2.62 18.61
C SER A 47 -4.43 -2.18 17.97
N LYS A 48 -3.74 -3.10 17.30
CA LYS A 48 -2.42 -2.91 16.71
C LYS A 48 -2.39 -3.07 15.21
N ASN A 49 -3.17 -4.01 14.68
CA ASN A 49 -3.31 -4.22 13.26
C ASN A 49 -3.91 -2.98 12.60
N HIS A 50 -3.36 -2.58 11.45
CA HIS A 50 -3.87 -1.47 10.69
C HIS A 50 -3.58 -1.66 9.19
N PRO A 51 -4.49 -1.25 8.29
CA PRO A 51 -4.30 -1.38 6.85
C PRO A 51 -2.97 -0.81 6.35
N VAL A 52 -2.57 0.35 6.87
CA VAL A 52 -1.32 1.03 6.47
C VAL A 52 -0.08 0.17 6.69
N GLN A 53 -0.04 -0.73 7.69
CA GLN A 53 1.11 -1.62 7.88
C GLN A 53 1.30 -2.52 6.66
N TRP A 54 0.20 -3.08 6.17
CA TRP A 54 0.17 -4.03 5.07
C TRP A 54 0.32 -3.36 3.71
N GLU A 55 -0.23 -2.15 3.56
CA GLU A 55 0.00 -1.28 2.41
C GLU A 55 1.49 -0.95 2.30
N THR A 56 2.09 -0.42 3.36
CA THR A 56 3.53 -0.13 3.38
C THR A 56 4.38 -1.38 3.15
N LEU A 57 4.00 -2.53 3.73
CA LEU A 57 4.73 -3.78 3.45
C LEU A 57 4.68 -4.12 1.95
N ALA A 58 3.53 -3.97 1.32
CA ALA A 58 3.36 -4.18 -0.12
C ALA A 58 4.20 -3.20 -0.95
N ASP A 59 4.21 -1.90 -0.60
CA ASP A 59 4.97 -0.86 -1.30
C ASP A 59 6.47 -1.18 -1.41
N PHE A 60 7.02 -1.85 -0.40
CA PHE A 60 8.44 -2.24 -0.35
C PHE A 60 8.70 -3.70 -0.76
N THR A 61 7.68 -4.43 -1.22
CA THR A 61 7.83 -5.82 -1.67
C THR A 61 8.24 -5.87 -3.14
N GLU A 62 9.41 -6.46 -3.44
CA GLU A 62 9.91 -6.56 -4.83
C GLU A 62 9.13 -7.57 -5.69
N ASP A 63 8.62 -8.66 -5.11
CA ASP A 63 7.83 -9.66 -5.84
C ASP A 63 6.39 -9.17 -6.01
N ALA A 64 6.00 -8.88 -7.27
CA ALA A 64 4.69 -8.32 -7.57
C ALA A 64 3.52 -9.19 -7.04
N GLU A 65 3.65 -10.51 -7.11
CA GLU A 65 2.61 -11.42 -6.61
C GLU A 65 2.52 -11.41 -5.07
N GLU A 66 3.63 -11.26 -4.36
CA GLU A 66 3.68 -11.06 -2.92
C GLU A 66 3.11 -9.70 -2.51
N ALA A 67 3.49 -8.63 -3.22
CA ALA A 67 2.96 -7.30 -3.01
C ALA A 67 1.42 -7.28 -3.17
N LEU A 68 0.89 -7.90 -4.23
CA LEU A 68 -0.56 -8.03 -4.43
C LEU A 68 -1.26 -8.81 -3.32
N ARG A 69 -0.63 -9.85 -2.75
CA ARG A 69 -1.17 -10.54 -1.57
C ARG A 69 -1.21 -9.64 -0.34
N HIS A 70 -0.19 -8.80 -0.14
CA HIS A 70 -0.14 -7.83 0.96
C HIS A 70 -1.17 -6.72 0.79
N TYR A 71 -1.29 -6.11 -0.39
CA TYR A 71 -2.35 -5.13 -0.67
C TYR A 71 -3.75 -5.71 -0.48
N LYS A 72 -3.99 -6.95 -0.93
CA LYS A 72 -5.29 -7.61 -0.71
C LYS A 72 -5.60 -7.77 0.78
N LYS A 73 -4.59 -8.08 1.60
CA LYS A 73 -4.75 -8.15 3.05
C LYS A 73 -5.00 -6.77 3.66
N ALA A 74 -4.25 -5.74 3.21
CA ALA A 74 -4.48 -4.35 3.60
C ALA A 74 -5.92 -3.90 3.30
N LEU A 75 -6.41 -4.20 2.10
CA LEU A 75 -7.76 -3.86 1.65
C LEU A 75 -8.83 -4.56 2.50
N GLY A 76 -8.62 -5.82 2.86
CA GLY A 76 -9.49 -6.57 3.77
C GLY A 76 -9.62 -5.88 5.13
N PHE A 77 -8.50 -5.51 5.75
CA PHE A 77 -8.53 -4.79 7.02
C PHE A 77 -9.12 -3.38 6.88
N ALA A 78 -8.90 -2.69 5.75
CA ALA A 78 -9.48 -1.37 5.50
C ALA A 78 -11.01 -1.44 5.34
N ASP A 79 -11.51 -2.52 4.74
CA ASP A 79 -12.94 -2.80 4.62
C ASP A 79 -13.58 -3.06 5.99
N GLU A 80 -12.94 -3.88 6.84
CA GLU A 80 -13.43 -4.19 8.19
C GLU A 80 -13.63 -2.96 9.07
N ILE A 81 -12.74 -1.95 8.95
CA ILE A 81 -12.84 -0.69 9.70
C ILE A 81 -13.56 0.43 8.94
N GLY A 82 -14.00 0.17 7.70
CA GLY A 82 -14.72 1.14 6.86
C GLY A 82 -13.91 2.36 6.43
N ALA A 83 -12.58 2.25 6.32
CA ALA A 83 -11.69 3.38 6.09
C ALA A 83 -11.44 3.61 4.58
N LYS A 84 -12.32 4.39 3.96
CA LYS A 84 -12.34 4.63 2.51
C LYS A 84 -11.07 5.28 1.95
N ASP A 85 -10.43 6.14 2.73
CA ASP A 85 -9.15 6.77 2.41
C ASP A 85 -8.07 5.72 2.14
N TYR A 86 -7.90 4.76 3.06
CA TYR A 86 -6.96 3.65 2.85
C TYR A 86 -7.40 2.74 1.71
N LYS A 87 -8.70 2.44 1.57
CA LYS A 87 -9.17 1.62 0.44
C LYS A 87 -8.82 2.25 -0.92
N ALA A 88 -9.00 3.57 -1.06
CA ALA A 88 -8.65 4.28 -2.28
C ALA A 88 -7.14 4.25 -2.55
N SER A 89 -6.31 4.53 -1.53
CA SER A 89 -4.85 4.49 -1.61
C SER A 89 -4.32 3.10 -2.00
N ILE A 90 -4.82 2.05 -1.33
CA ILE A 90 -4.43 0.66 -1.59
C ILE A 90 -4.79 0.25 -3.02
N CYS A 91 -6.01 0.52 -3.48
CA CYS A 91 -6.43 0.19 -4.84
C CYS A 91 -5.62 0.97 -5.90
N TYR A 92 -5.26 2.22 -5.62
CA TYR A 92 -4.38 3.01 -6.48
C TYR A 92 -2.98 2.39 -6.57
N ALA A 93 -2.37 2.02 -5.44
CA ALA A 93 -1.05 1.38 -5.39
C ALA A 93 -1.05 0.02 -6.11
N GLN A 94 -2.12 -0.78 -5.96
CA GLN A 94 -2.32 -1.99 -6.73
C GLN A 94 -2.39 -1.72 -8.24
N ALA A 95 -3.15 -0.70 -8.66
CA ALA A 95 -3.28 -0.34 -10.06
C ALA A 95 -1.94 0.07 -10.68
N MET A 96 -1.13 0.84 -9.95
CA MET A 96 0.23 1.22 -10.36
C MET A 96 1.11 -0.01 -10.58
N LEU A 97 1.19 -0.90 -9.60
CA LEU A 97 1.98 -2.14 -9.71
C LEU A 97 1.52 -3.02 -10.88
N LEU A 98 0.20 -3.19 -11.05
CA LEU A 98 -0.35 -3.99 -12.14
C LEU A 98 -0.09 -3.37 -13.51
N ALA A 99 -0.08 -2.05 -13.62
CA ALA A 99 0.27 -1.34 -14.84
C ALA A 99 1.75 -1.54 -15.20
N ASP A 100 2.65 -1.45 -14.22
CA ASP A 100 4.09 -1.69 -14.40
C ASP A 100 4.39 -3.13 -14.84
N GLU A 101 3.60 -4.11 -14.37
CA GLU A 101 3.66 -5.52 -14.78
C GLU A 101 2.91 -5.81 -16.10
N GLU A 102 2.46 -4.79 -16.83
CA GLU A 102 1.67 -4.90 -18.07
C GLU A 102 0.34 -5.67 -17.94
N ARG A 103 -0.19 -5.84 -16.71
CA ARG A 103 -1.45 -6.51 -16.39
C ARG A 103 -2.64 -5.55 -16.49
N LEU A 104 -2.81 -4.94 -17.66
CA LEU A 104 -3.66 -3.77 -17.87
C LEU A 104 -5.14 -3.98 -17.50
N ASP A 105 -5.71 -5.17 -17.73
CA ASP A 105 -7.11 -5.45 -17.37
C ASP A 105 -7.31 -5.43 -15.85
N GLU A 106 -6.35 -5.96 -15.09
CA GLU A 106 -6.38 -5.95 -13.63
C GLU A 106 -6.09 -4.54 -13.10
N ALA A 107 -5.16 -3.82 -13.71
CA ALA A 107 -4.88 -2.42 -13.38
C ALA A 107 -6.13 -1.53 -13.56
N ARG A 108 -6.88 -1.73 -14.66
CA ARG A 108 -8.15 -1.05 -14.92
C ARG A 108 -9.20 -1.36 -13.85
N SER A 109 -9.34 -2.62 -13.45
CA SER A 109 -10.26 -3.00 -12.37
C SER A 109 -9.87 -2.34 -11.04
N ALA A 110 -8.57 -2.32 -10.70
CA ALA A 110 -8.08 -1.72 -9.47
C ALA A 110 -8.28 -0.19 -9.44
N ILE A 111 -8.04 0.51 -10.56
CA ILE A 111 -8.21 1.97 -10.61
C ILE A 111 -9.69 2.37 -10.56
N GLU A 112 -10.60 1.56 -11.13
CA GLU A 112 -12.04 1.74 -10.99
C GLU A 112 -12.48 1.64 -9.51
N GLU A 113 -11.98 0.65 -8.78
CA GLU A 113 -12.22 0.54 -7.33
C GLU A 113 -11.66 1.76 -6.56
N ALA A 114 -10.45 2.22 -6.92
CA ALA A 114 -9.86 3.42 -6.30
C ALA A 114 -10.74 4.66 -6.53
N GLN A 115 -11.32 4.83 -7.72
CA GLN A 115 -12.28 5.90 -8.03
C GLN A 115 -13.57 5.78 -7.21
N GLU A 116 -14.09 4.56 -7.04
CA GLU A 116 -15.28 4.32 -6.24
C GLU A 116 -15.07 4.70 -4.78
N TYR A 117 -13.93 4.31 -4.19
CA TYR A 117 -13.59 4.61 -2.80
C TYR A 117 -13.21 6.06 -2.56
N SER A 118 -12.63 6.73 -3.56
CA SER A 118 -12.21 8.13 -3.44
C SER A 118 -13.37 9.13 -3.51
N ASN A 119 -14.58 8.68 -3.86
CA ASN A 119 -15.78 9.51 -3.86
C ASN A 119 -16.04 10.18 -2.50
N GLY A 120 -15.91 11.51 -2.49
CA GLY A 120 -16.13 12.35 -1.31
C GLY A 120 -14.94 12.46 -0.37
N LEU A 121 -13.77 11.94 -0.74
CA LEU A 121 -12.51 12.25 -0.06
C LEU A 121 -12.08 13.70 -0.36
N SER A 122 -11.26 14.24 0.53
CA SER A 122 -10.69 15.59 0.40
C SER A 122 -9.20 15.59 0.05
N ASP A 123 -8.60 14.41 -0.11
CA ASP A 123 -7.19 14.27 -0.47
C ASP A 123 -7.02 14.54 -1.97
N GLN A 124 -6.70 15.79 -2.30
CA GLN A 124 -6.64 16.23 -3.70
C GLN A 124 -5.49 15.59 -4.47
N GLU A 125 -4.38 15.29 -3.79
CA GLU A 125 -3.20 14.67 -4.42
C GLU A 125 -3.56 13.26 -4.90
N LEU A 126 -4.12 12.44 -4.00
CA LEU A 126 -4.59 11.10 -4.36
C LEU A 126 -5.69 11.13 -5.44
N LEU A 127 -6.61 12.10 -5.39
CA LEU A 127 -7.65 12.24 -6.41
C LEU A 127 -7.09 12.57 -7.80
N ASP A 128 -6.08 13.44 -7.86
CA ASP A 128 -5.42 13.81 -9.10
C ASP A 128 -4.62 12.62 -9.66
N ASP A 129 -3.89 11.90 -8.80
CA ASP A 129 -3.13 10.70 -9.17
C ASP A 129 -4.03 9.57 -9.71
N ILE A 130 -5.16 9.31 -9.05
CA ILE A 130 -6.17 8.34 -9.52
C ILE A 130 -6.70 8.73 -10.90
N ALA A 131 -7.00 10.02 -11.10
CA ALA A 131 -7.53 10.52 -12.37
C ALA A 131 -6.50 10.42 -13.50
N GLU A 132 -5.23 10.72 -13.21
CA GLU A 132 -4.14 10.61 -14.17
C GLU A 132 -3.91 9.15 -14.61
N LEU A 133 -3.79 8.22 -13.64
CA LEU A 133 -3.58 6.81 -13.95
C LEU A 133 -4.78 6.20 -14.69
N SER A 134 -6.01 6.52 -14.27
CA SER A 134 -7.22 6.05 -14.94
C SER A 134 -7.22 6.46 -16.42
N LYS A 135 -6.89 7.72 -16.72
CA LYS A 135 -6.79 8.21 -18.09
C LYS A 135 -5.64 7.56 -18.87
N ALA A 136 -4.50 7.31 -18.23
CA ALA A 136 -3.37 6.63 -18.86
C ALA A 136 -3.73 5.20 -19.27
N LEU A 137 -4.55 4.52 -18.44
CA LEU A 137 -5.02 3.16 -18.71
C LEU A 137 -6.16 3.10 -19.73
N GLU A 138 -6.86 4.19 -20.09
CA GLU A 138 -7.91 4.17 -21.11
C GLU A 138 -7.39 4.06 -22.56
N GLY A 139 -6.12 4.42 -22.80
CA GLY A 139 -5.44 4.43 -24.10
C GLY A 139 -5.12 3.06 -24.68
#